data_AF-A0A2N9HAR9-F1
#
_entry.id   AF-A0A2N9HAR9-F1
#
_cell.length_a   1.000
_cell.length_b   1.000
_cell.length_c   1.000
_cell.angle_alpha   90.00
_cell.angle_beta   90.00
_cell.angle_gamma   90.00
#
_symmetry.space_group_name_H-M   'P 1'
#
loop_
_entity.id
_entity.type
_entity.pdbx_description
1 polymer ?
#
loop_
_entity_poly.entity_id
_entity_poly.type
_entity_poly.pdbx_seq_one_letter_code
_entity_poly.pdbx_strand_id
1 'polypeptide(L)'
;MIPSLVIPTVLTYRGKNWKMTYYGSARTHKKFDNGWRAFINDNDLNAGDACVFELMECSNKKLVFRVQILRGDIPSEFIDKVSFEGESSDTPIVIE
;
A
#
# COMPACT_ATOMS: atom_id res chain seq x y z
N MET A 1 -11.93 9.25 -3.22
CA MET A 1 -10.58 9.76 -2.93
C MET A 1 -10.19 9.41 -1.50
N ILE A 2 -8.95 8.94 -1.28
CA ILE A 2 -8.44 8.62 0.06
C ILE A 2 -8.29 9.94 0.85
N PRO A 3 -8.75 10.03 2.11
CA PRO A 3 -8.79 11.30 2.86
C PRO A 3 -7.39 11.91 3.08
N SER A 4 -7.35 13.24 3.17
CA SER A 4 -6.16 13.99 3.62
C SER A 4 -6.20 14.21 5.14
N LEU A 5 -6.42 13.13 5.89
CA LEU A 5 -6.57 13.13 7.35
C LEU A 5 -5.64 12.09 7.99
N VAL A 6 -5.38 12.26 9.29
CA VAL A 6 -4.75 11.23 10.12
C VAL A 6 -5.86 10.32 10.65
N ILE A 7 -5.95 9.09 10.17
CA ILE A 7 -7.06 8.20 10.50
C ILE A 7 -6.60 6.76 10.77
N PRO A 8 -7.27 6.05 11.69
CA PRO A 8 -7.07 4.63 11.88
C PRO A 8 -7.25 3.87 10.55
N THR A 9 -6.37 2.92 10.31
CA THR A 9 -6.38 2.08 9.12
C THR A 9 -6.16 0.63 9.49
N VAL A 10 -6.85 -0.26 8.78
CA VAL A 10 -6.66 -1.71 8.88
C VAL A 10 -6.20 -2.25 7.54
N LEU A 11 -5.09 -2.97 7.54
CA LEU A 11 -4.69 -3.83 6.42
C LEU A 11 -5.19 -5.24 6.69
N THR A 12 -5.88 -5.84 5.73
CA THR A 12 -6.37 -7.22 5.79
C THR A 12 -5.65 -8.06 4.76
N TYR A 13 -4.99 -9.13 5.20
CA TYR A 13 -4.32 -10.10 4.32
C TYR A 13 -4.48 -11.51 4.87
N ARG A 14 -4.89 -12.46 3.99
CA ARG A 14 -5.12 -13.88 4.34
C ARG A 14 -5.94 -14.09 5.62
N GLY A 15 -6.99 -13.28 5.81
CA GLY A 15 -7.87 -13.36 6.98
C GLY A 15 -7.31 -12.76 8.28
N LYS A 16 -6.07 -12.26 8.26
CA LYS A 16 -5.45 -11.53 9.38
C LYS A 16 -5.57 -10.02 9.18
N ASN A 17 -5.47 -9.28 10.28
CA ASN A 17 -5.65 -7.83 10.30
C ASN A 17 -4.50 -7.13 11.03
N TRP A 18 -3.98 -6.06 10.45
CA TRP A 18 -2.96 -5.19 11.04
C TRP A 18 -3.53 -3.79 11.19
N LYS A 19 -3.62 -3.32 12.43
CA LYS A 19 -4.10 -1.98 12.78
C LYS A 19 -2.91 -1.02 12.79
N MET A 20 -3.08 0.12 12.15
CA MET A 20 -2.07 1.18 12.05
C MET A 20 -2.73 2.53 11.81
N THR A 21 -1.96 3.60 11.85
CA THR A 21 -2.41 4.94 11.50
C THR A 21 -1.98 5.29 10.09
N TYR A 22 -2.91 5.79 9.28
CA TYR A 22 -2.59 6.41 7.99
C TYR A 22 -2.49 7.92 8.15
N TYR A 23 -1.37 8.49 7.72
CA TYR A 23 -1.09 9.92 7.72
C TYR A 23 -1.34 10.50 6.33
N GLY A 24 -2.61 10.80 6.02
CA GLY A 24 -3.01 11.36 4.74
C GLY A 24 -2.78 12.86 4.60
N SER A 25 -2.59 13.57 5.71
CA SER A 25 -2.42 15.03 5.77
C SER A 25 -0.96 15.48 5.60
N ALA A 26 -0.02 14.55 5.44
CA ALA A 26 1.38 14.88 5.25
C ALA A 26 1.58 15.65 3.93
N ARG A 27 2.35 16.74 3.97
CA ARG A 27 2.57 17.64 2.82
C ARG A 27 3.35 17.01 1.68
N THR A 28 4.19 16.03 1.97
CA THR A 28 5.08 15.40 0.98
C THR A 28 4.53 14.05 0.53
N HIS A 29 4.43 13.09 1.45
CA HIS A 29 3.98 11.73 1.14
C HIS A 29 3.02 11.21 2.20
N LYS A 30 1.93 10.63 1.73
CA LYS A 30 1.01 9.84 2.53
C LYS A 30 1.75 8.59 3.02
N LYS A 31 1.62 8.25 4.29
CA LYS A 31 2.34 7.11 4.87
C LYS A 31 1.55 6.39 5.94
N PHE A 32 1.90 5.12 6.17
CA PHE A 32 1.50 4.41 7.37
C PHE A 32 2.50 4.68 8.51
N ASP A 33 2.04 4.46 9.74
CA ASP A 33 2.87 4.58 10.95
C ASP A 33 3.77 3.36 11.17
N ASN A 34 4.34 3.24 12.36
CA ASN A 34 5.21 2.13 12.74
C ASN A 34 4.54 0.74 12.65
N GLY A 35 3.21 0.65 12.58
CA GLY A 35 2.47 -0.59 12.35
C GLY A 35 2.75 -1.21 10.98
N TRP A 36 3.23 -0.42 10.02
CA TRP A 36 3.71 -0.92 8.73
C TRP A 36 4.87 -1.93 8.88
N ARG A 37 5.79 -1.66 9.81
CA ARG A 37 6.91 -2.58 10.09
C ARG A 37 6.46 -3.92 10.66
N ALA A 38 5.40 -3.93 11.48
CA ALA A 38 4.81 -5.17 11.96
C ALA A 38 4.19 -5.96 10.81
N PHE A 39 3.46 -5.28 9.91
CA PHE A 39 2.93 -5.91 8.70
C PHE A 39 4.04 -6.52 7.82
N ILE A 40 5.16 -5.81 7.63
CA ILE A 40 6.33 -6.33 6.89
C ILE A 40 6.85 -7.61 7.53
N ASN A 41 7.15 -7.56 8.83
CA ASN A 41 7.79 -8.69 9.53
C ASN A 41 6.85 -9.91 9.61
N ASP A 42 5.58 -9.72 9.93
CA ASP A 42 4.62 -10.82 10.10
C ASP A 42 4.29 -11.54 8.79
N ASN A 43 4.53 -10.86 7.66
CA ASN A 43 4.26 -11.40 6.33
C ASN A 43 5.55 -11.64 5.54
N ASP A 44 6.74 -11.60 6.15
CA ASP A 44 8.01 -11.81 5.44
C ASP A 44 8.09 -11.00 4.13
N LEU A 45 7.68 -9.74 4.15
CA LEU A 45 7.68 -8.88 2.96
C LEU A 45 9.11 -8.43 2.66
N ASN A 46 9.61 -8.75 1.47
CA ASN A 46 10.99 -8.44 1.07
C ASN A 46 11.05 -7.39 -0.04
N ALA A 47 12.21 -6.74 -0.19
CA ALA A 47 12.46 -5.92 -1.35
C ALA A 47 12.33 -6.76 -2.63
N GLY A 48 11.59 -6.24 -3.62
CA GLY A 48 11.19 -6.98 -4.82
C GLY A 48 9.74 -7.45 -4.79
N ASP A 49 9.16 -7.69 -3.61
CA ASP A 49 7.72 -7.95 -3.48
C ASP A 49 6.90 -6.69 -3.78
N ALA A 50 5.70 -6.89 -4.32
CA ALA A 50 4.73 -5.82 -4.52
C ALA A 50 3.49 -6.03 -3.64
N CYS A 51 2.90 -4.92 -3.18
CA CYS A 51 1.65 -4.91 -2.44
C CYS A 51 0.57 -4.18 -3.24
N VAL A 52 -0.53 -4.88 -3.54
CA VAL A 52 -1.73 -4.28 -4.10
C VAL A 52 -2.69 -3.95 -2.96
N PHE A 53 -3.10 -2.68 -2.88
CA PHE A 53 -4.02 -2.19 -1.85
C PHE A 53 -5.39 -1.92 -2.47
N GLU A 54 -6.37 -2.75 -2.12
CA GLU A 54 -7.75 -2.57 -2.53
C GLU A 54 -8.54 -1.90 -1.41
N LEU A 55 -9.13 -0.74 -1.70
CA LEU A 55 -9.88 0.04 -0.74
C LEU A 55 -11.26 -0.58 -0.49
N MET A 56 -11.44 -1.20 0.67
CA MET A 56 -12.70 -1.86 1.06
C MET A 56 -13.64 -0.91 1.79
N GLU A 57 -13.08 0.01 2.59
CA GLU A 57 -13.87 1.01 3.30
C GLU A 57 -13.12 2.35 3.35
N CYS A 58 -13.83 3.43 3.06
CA CYS A 58 -13.29 4.79 3.07
C CYS A 58 -14.22 5.74 3.82
N SER A 59 -13.80 6.20 4.99
CA SER A 59 -14.52 7.22 5.76
C SER A 59 -13.54 8.13 6.50
N ASN A 60 -14.06 9.23 7.07
CA ASN A 60 -13.28 10.11 7.95
C ASN A 60 -12.98 9.47 9.31
N LYS A 61 -13.52 8.28 9.61
CA LYS A 61 -13.32 7.57 10.88
C LYS A 61 -12.33 6.42 10.78
N LYS A 62 -12.26 5.75 9.62
CA LYS A 62 -11.35 4.63 9.37
C LYS A 62 -11.18 4.36 7.88
N LEU A 63 -10.05 3.76 7.54
CA LEU A 63 -9.79 3.09 6.26
C LEU A 63 -9.63 1.59 6.47
N VAL A 64 -10.08 0.81 5.50
CA VAL A 64 -9.81 -0.63 5.44
C VAL A 64 -9.30 -0.95 4.05
N PHE A 65 -8.12 -1.56 3.98
CA PHE A 65 -7.57 -2.08 2.73
C PHE A 65 -7.48 -3.59 2.80
N ARG A 66 -7.96 -4.27 1.76
CA ARG A 66 -7.54 -5.64 1.48
C ARG A 66 -6.21 -5.55 0.75
N VAL A 67 -5.20 -6.21 1.31
CA VAL A 67 -3.87 -6.27 0.71
C VAL A 67 -3.71 -7.60 0.00
N GLN A 68 -3.10 -7.57 -1.18
CA GLN A 68 -2.56 -8.75 -1.84
C GLN A 68 -1.06 -8.55 -1.98
N ILE A 69 -0.28 -9.53 -1.53
CA ILE A 69 1.18 -9.52 -1.68
C ILE A 69 1.52 -10.37 -2.90
N LEU A 70 2.10 -9.74 -3.90
CA LEU A 70 2.68 -10.39 -5.07
C LEU A 70 4.15 -10.65 -4.75
N ARG A 71 4.50 -11.93 -4.61
CA ARG A 71 5.87 -12.31 -4.31
C ARG A 71 6.72 -12.12 -5.56
N GLY A 72 7.67 -11.23 -5.43
CA GLY A 72 8.41 -10.70 -6.56
C GLY A 72 9.65 -11.52 -6.83
N ASP A 73 9.51 -12.45 -7.76
CA ASP A 73 10.53 -12.61 -8.80
C ASP A 73 10.09 -11.74 -9.99
N ILE A 74 10.00 -10.41 -9.80
CA ILE A 74 9.71 -9.52 -10.93
C ILE A 74 10.86 -9.71 -11.93
N PRO A 75 10.61 -10.26 -13.14
CA PRO A 75 11.70 -10.52 -14.08
C PRO A 75 12.39 -9.20 -14.39
N SER A 76 13.72 -9.21 -14.44
CA SER A 76 14.53 -7.99 -14.63
C SER A 76 14.12 -7.18 -15.87
N GLU A 77 13.54 -7.85 -16.86
CA GLU A 77 12.98 -7.28 -18.09
C GLU A 77 11.86 -6.25 -17.85
N PHE A 78 11.18 -6.32 -16.70
CA PHE A 78 10.09 -5.40 -16.34
C PHE A 78 10.54 -4.27 -15.42
N ILE A 79 11.73 -4.36 -14.81
CA ILE A 79 12.26 -3.33 -13.90
C ILE A 79 12.41 -1.99 -14.62
N ASP A 80 12.91 -2.00 -15.86
CA ASP A 80 13.12 -0.79 -16.67
C ASP A 80 11.82 -0.10 -17.11
N LYS A 81 10.70 -0.84 -17.14
CA LYS A 81 9.37 -0.27 -17.47
C LYS A 81 8.70 0.31 -16.23
N VAL A 82 8.80 -0.40 -15.10
CA VAL A 82 8.25 0.07 -13.81
C VAL A 82 8.99 1.31 -13.29
N SER A 83 10.24 1.54 -13.71
CA SER A 83 10.99 2.75 -13.39
C SER A 83 10.66 3.97 -14.27
N PHE A 84 9.86 3.81 -15.32
CA PHE A 84 9.43 4.91 -16.19
C PHE A 84 7.94 5.27 -16.06
N GLU A 85 7.09 4.32 -15.67
CA GLU A 85 5.64 4.49 -15.53
C GLU A 85 5.18 4.07 -14.12
N GLY A 86 4.14 4.73 -13.59
CA GLY A 86 3.60 4.41 -12.26
C GLY A 86 4.32 5.07 -11.08
N GLU A 87 5.32 5.93 -11.33
CA GLU A 87 6.03 6.68 -10.28
C GLU A 87 5.16 7.75 -9.61
N SER A 88 4.11 8.23 -10.28
CA SER A 88 3.26 9.33 -9.79
C SER A 88 1.78 9.11 -10.09
N SER A 89 0.92 9.86 -9.39
CA SER A 89 -0.52 9.90 -9.69
C SER A 89 -0.84 10.49 -11.07
N ASP A 90 0.09 11.26 -11.65
CA ASP A 90 -0.08 11.90 -12.96
C ASP A 90 0.28 10.94 -14.11
N THR A 91 1.02 9.87 -13.80
CA THR A 91 1.48 8.83 -14.75
C THR A 91 1.16 7.42 -14.24
N PRO A 92 -0.14 7.08 -14.04
CA PRO A 92 -0.51 5.79 -13.45
C PRO A 92 -0.30 4.61 -14.42
N ILE A 93 0.04 3.45 -13.89
CA ILE A 93 -0.03 2.18 -14.64
C ILE A 93 -1.51 1.80 -14.74
N VAL A 94 -2.04 1.75 -15.96
CA VAL A 94 -3.41 1.29 -16.24
C VAL A 94 -3.37 -0.21 -16.47
N ILE A 95 -4.14 -0.95 -15.67
CA ILE A 95 -4.32 -2.39 -15.82
C ILE A 95 -5.71 -2.59 -16.44
N GLU A 96 -5.76 -3.07 -17.69
CA GLU A 96 -7.00 -3.44 -18.40
C GLU A 96 -7.59 -4.79 -17.93
#